data_AF-A0A7G8VFQ9-F1
#
_entry.id   AF-A0A7G8VFQ9-F1
#
_cell.length_a   1.000
_cell.length_b   1.000
_cell.length_c   1.000
_cell.angle_alpha   90.00
_cell.angle_beta   90.00
_cell.angle_gamma   90.00
#
_symmetry.space_group_name_H-M   'P 1'
#
loop_
_entity.id
_entity.type
_entity.pdbx_description
1 polymer ?
#
loop_
_entity_poly.entity_id
_entity_poly.type
_entity_poly.pdbx_seq_one_letter_code
_entity_poly.pdbx_strand_id
1 'polypeptide(L)'
;MNKTLNILAAEDHIDDGDPKVLQLANDADPLAIEMCLADIERIDLNFPKFTDGRAYSQAFLLRRRLGFTGDIRATGDVLIDQLVQMERTGFSSAVLKEGVDASDAQRQFDRFAAFYQGDAVKTAPHFVAGN
;
A
#
# COMPACT_ATOMS: atom_id res chain seq x y z
N MET A 1 7.48 -14.55 3.84
CA MET A 1 6.59 -14.57 2.67
C MET A 1 6.91 -13.33 1.87
N ASN A 2 7.50 -13.47 0.68
CA ASN A 2 7.63 -12.34 -0.25
C ASN A 2 6.19 -11.99 -0.66
N LYS A 3 5.58 -10.99 -0.02
CA LYS A 3 4.29 -10.49 -0.45
C LYS A 3 4.56 -9.53 -1.61
N THR A 4 4.31 -10.00 -2.82
CA THR A 4 4.18 -9.14 -3.99
C THR A 4 2.90 -8.32 -3.83
N LEU A 5 2.98 -7.01 -4.08
CA LEU A 5 1.81 -6.12 -4.12
C LEU A 5 0.73 -6.70 -5.05
N ASN A 6 -0.50 -6.88 -4.55
CA ASN A 6 -1.62 -7.34 -5.35
C ASN A 6 -2.19 -6.18 -6.20
N ILE A 7 -2.35 -6.37 -7.50
CA ILE A 7 -2.77 -5.31 -8.43
C ILE A 7 -4.16 -5.62 -8.95
N LEU A 8 -5.04 -4.65 -8.82
CA LEU A 8 -6.45 -4.75 -9.18
C LEU A 8 -6.75 -3.73 -10.29
N ALA A 9 -7.58 -4.10 -11.26
CA ALA A 9 -8.17 -3.12 -12.17
C ALA A 9 -9.25 -2.31 -11.42
N ALA A 10 -9.55 -1.10 -11.91
CA ALA A 10 -10.59 -0.25 -11.32
C ALA A 10 -11.94 -0.97 -11.20
N GLU A 11 -12.30 -1.78 -12.20
CA GLU A 11 -13.55 -2.55 -12.25
C GLU A 11 -13.64 -3.70 -11.23
N ASP A 12 -12.49 -4.20 -10.75
CA ASP A 12 -12.43 -5.25 -9.73
C ASP A 12 -12.57 -4.70 -8.31
N HIS A 13 -12.52 -3.37 -8.14
CA HIS A 13 -12.68 -2.72 -6.85
C HIS A 13 -14.13 -2.30 -6.63
N ILE A 14 -14.81 -3.04 -5.77
CA ILE A 14 -16.18 -2.73 -5.35
C ILE A 14 -16.14 -2.31 -3.89
N ASP A 15 -16.80 -1.21 -3.59
CA ASP A 15 -17.18 -0.82 -2.22
C ASP A 15 -18.55 -1.42 -1.92
N ASP A 16 -18.56 -2.58 -1.27
CA ASP A 16 -19.75 -3.32 -0.88
C ASP A 16 -20.26 -2.96 0.53
N GLY A 17 -19.59 -2.01 1.20
CA GLY A 17 -19.91 -1.60 2.56
C GLY A 17 -19.58 -2.65 3.63
N ASP A 18 -18.66 -3.57 3.36
CA ASP A 18 -18.18 -4.53 4.36
C ASP A 18 -17.66 -3.79 5.61
N PRO A 19 -18.22 -4.03 6.81
CA PRO A 19 -17.80 -3.36 8.05
C PRO A 19 -16.34 -3.64 8.45
N LYS A 20 -15.70 -4.65 7.85
CA LYS A 20 -14.28 -4.96 8.05
C LYS A 20 -13.34 -4.19 7.12
N VAL A 21 -13.90 -3.36 6.24
CA VAL A 21 -13.18 -2.44 5.37
C VAL A 21 -13.27 -1.03 5.98
N LEU A 22 -12.12 -0.43 6.27
CA LEU A 22 -12.05 0.95 6.71
C LEU A 22 -11.51 1.83 5.58
N GLN A 23 -12.28 2.83 5.16
CA GLN A 23 -11.77 3.89 4.29
C GLN A 23 -11.20 5.02 5.15
N LEU A 24 -9.93 5.36 4.92
CA LEU A 24 -9.27 6.45 5.63
C LEU A 24 -9.11 7.66 4.72
N ALA A 25 -9.59 8.82 5.19
CA ALA A 25 -9.33 10.08 4.51
C ALA A 25 -7.81 10.35 4.45
N ASN A 26 -7.33 10.97 3.37
CA ASN A 26 -5.91 11.19 3.14
C ASN A 26 -5.29 12.26 4.06
N ASP A 27 -6.09 12.99 4.85
CA ASP A 27 -5.67 13.93 5.88
C ASP A 27 -5.92 13.41 7.31
N ALA A 28 -6.52 12.23 7.46
CA ALA A 28 -6.72 11.61 8.76
C ALA A 28 -5.39 11.10 9.34
N ASP A 29 -5.25 11.21 10.66
CA ASP A 29 -4.12 10.62 11.38
C ASP A 29 -4.38 9.13 11.66
N PRO A 30 -3.58 8.20 11.12
CA PRO A 30 -3.74 6.77 11.41
C PRO A 30 -3.56 6.44 12.88
N LEU A 31 -2.78 7.22 13.64
CA LEU A 31 -2.55 6.94 15.06
C LEU A 31 -3.83 7.16 15.89
N ALA A 32 -4.79 7.94 15.39
CA ALA A 32 -6.05 8.17 16.07
C ALA A 32 -7.02 6.98 16.00
N ILE A 33 -6.77 5.99 15.14
CA ILE A 33 -7.68 4.84 14.92
C ILE A 33 -7.15 3.52 15.49
N GLU A 34 -6.06 3.53 16.26
CA GLU A 34 -5.40 2.33 16.79
C GLU A 34 -6.38 1.35 17.48
N MET A 35 -7.29 1.87 18.30
CA MET A 35 -8.27 1.07 19.04
C MET A 35 -9.34 0.41 18.16
N CYS A 36 -9.49 0.87 16.91
CA CYS A 36 -10.52 0.40 15.98
C CYS A 36 -10.00 -0.68 15.00
N LEU A 37 -8.71 -1.04 15.05
CA LEU A 37 -8.09 -1.91 14.04
C LEU A 37 -8.27 -3.42 14.27
N ALA A 38 -8.78 -3.83 15.43
CA ALA A 38 -8.81 -5.24 15.83
C ALA A 38 -9.61 -6.15 14.88
N ASP A 39 -10.75 -5.65 14.39
CA ASP A 39 -11.68 -6.39 13.50
C ASP A 39 -11.57 -5.98 12.03
N ILE A 40 -10.63 -5.10 11.69
CA ILE A 40 -10.44 -4.58 10.34
C ILE A 40 -9.54 -5.52 9.54
N GLU A 41 -10.04 -5.98 8.40
CA GLU A 41 -9.30 -6.85 7.49
C GLU A 41 -8.61 -6.06 6.37
N ARG A 42 -9.18 -4.89 6.02
CA ARG A 42 -8.67 -4.03 4.94
C ARG A 42 -8.80 -2.54 5.29
N ILE A 43 -7.76 -1.77 4.96
CA ILE A 43 -7.79 -0.31 5.00
C ILE A 43 -7.54 0.23 3.60
N ASP A 44 -8.48 1.02 3.09
CA ASP A 44 -8.36 1.70 1.81
C ASP A 44 -7.82 3.12 2.04
N LEU A 45 -6.67 3.43 1.45
CA LEU A 45 -6.03 4.74 1.49
C LEU A 45 -6.15 5.40 0.12
N ASN A 46 -6.92 6.47 0.07
CA ASN A 46 -7.21 7.16 -1.19
C ASN A 46 -6.10 8.15 -1.58
N PHE A 47 -5.74 8.14 -2.86
CA PHE A 47 -4.89 9.13 -3.51
C PHE A 47 -5.77 10.05 -4.38
N PRO A 48 -6.19 11.24 -3.91
CA PRO A 48 -7.09 12.08 -4.72
C PRO A 48 -6.46 12.64 -6.00
N LYS A 49 -5.12 12.69 -6.03
CA LYS A 49 -4.30 13.08 -7.17
C LYS A 49 -2.93 12.42 -7.06
N PHE A 50 -2.28 12.15 -8.18
CA PHE A 50 -0.99 11.43 -8.22
C PHE A 50 0.16 12.14 -7.48
N THR A 51 0.03 13.46 -7.23
CA THR A 51 1.01 14.28 -6.49
C THR A 51 0.78 14.26 -4.98
N ASP A 52 -0.28 13.61 -4.50
CA ASP A 52 -0.55 13.52 -3.07
C ASP A 52 0.21 12.35 -2.42
N GLY A 53 1.20 12.67 -1.60
CA GLY A 53 2.04 11.67 -0.95
C GLY A 53 1.54 11.19 0.42
N ARG A 54 0.43 11.72 0.97
CA ARG A 54 0.08 11.47 2.38
C ARG A 54 -0.24 10.01 2.67
N ALA A 55 -0.90 9.33 1.74
CA ALA A 55 -1.24 7.92 1.88
C ALA A 55 -0.01 7.00 2.03
N TYR A 56 1.16 7.38 1.49
CA TYR A 56 2.42 6.65 1.74
C TYR A 56 2.83 6.70 3.22
N SER A 57 2.77 7.89 3.82
CA SER A 57 3.05 8.07 5.24
C SER A 57 2.05 7.33 6.09
N GLN A 58 0.76 7.35 5.72
CA GLN A 58 -0.29 6.61 6.41
C GLN A 58 -0.03 5.10 6.39
N ALA A 59 0.24 4.52 5.21
CA ALA A 59 0.57 3.10 5.05
C ALA A 59 1.79 2.71 5.90
N PHE A 60 2.83 3.54 5.89
CA PHE A 60 4.03 3.29 6.68
C PHE A 60 3.72 3.28 8.19
N LEU A 61 2.94 4.23 8.69
CA LEU A 61 2.55 4.28 10.10
C LEU A 61 1.66 3.09 10.49
N LEU A 62 0.66 2.76 9.69
CA LEU A 62 -0.21 1.59 9.89
C LEU A 62 0.64 0.32 10.01
N ARG A 63 1.61 0.12 9.12
CA ARG A 63 2.43 -1.09 9.10
C ARG A 63 3.50 -1.11 10.19
N ARG A 64 4.23 -0.01 10.40
CA ARG A 64 5.43 0.04 11.26
C ARG A 64 5.16 0.45 12.70
N ARG A 65 4.13 1.28 12.94
CA ARG A 65 3.82 1.79 14.28
C ARG A 65 2.63 1.08 14.90
N LEU A 66 1.56 0.89 14.13
CA LEU A 66 0.35 0.24 14.63
C LEU A 66 0.34 -1.28 14.40
N GLY A 67 1.32 -1.80 13.66
CA GLY A 67 1.46 -3.24 13.43
C GLY A 67 0.29 -3.87 12.69
N PHE A 68 -0.48 -3.07 11.94
CA PHE A 68 -1.61 -3.58 11.17
C PHE A 68 -1.13 -4.65 10.19
N THR A 69 -1.76 -5.82 10.16
CA THR A 69 -1.32 -6.97 9.36
C THR A 69 -2.24 -7.27 8.17
N GLY A 70 -3.42 -6.64 8.14
CA GLY A 70 -4.40 -6.76 7.05
C GLY A 70 -3.96 -6.10 5.74
N ASP A 71 -4.87 -6.09 4.78
CA ASP A 71 -4.68 -5.47 3.47
C ASP A 71 -4.64 -3.93 3.63
N ILE A 72 -3.58 -3.29 3.17
CA ILE A 72 -3.57 -1.84 2.99
C ILE A 72 -3.63 -1.62 1.49
N ARG A 73 -4.74 -1.09 1.01
CA ARG A 73 -5.05 -0.93 -0.40
C ARG A 73 -4.91 0.52 -0.81
N ALA A 74 -4.15 0.78 -1.88
CA ALA A 74 -4.14 2.07 -2.55
C ALA A 74 -5.35 2.18 -3.49
N THR A 75 -6.08 3.29 -3.43
CA THR A 75 -7.20 3.60 -4.32
C THR A 75 -7.09 5.03 -4.87
N GLY A 76 -7.87 5.38 -5.90
CA GLY A 76 -7.87 6.73 -6.49
C GLY A 76 -6.93 6.88 -7.70
N ASP A 77 -6.15 7.97 -7.74
CA ASP A 77 -5.24 8.33 -8.84
C ASP A 77 -3.92 7.55 -8.78
N VAL A 78 -4.03 6.22 -8.74
CA VAL A 78 -2.92 5.26 -8.65
C VAL A 78 -2.40 4.91 -10.03
N LEU A 79 -1.10 5.10 -10.22
CA LEU A 79 -0.40 4.83 -11.49
C LEU A 79 0.64 3.71 -11.32
N ILE A 80 1.04 3.10 -12.43
CA ILE A 80 1.98 1.96 -12.46
C ILE A 80 3.35 2.33 -11.89
N ASP A 81 3.85 3.54 -12.16
CA ASP A 81 5.16 4.02 -11.70
C ASP A 81 5.26 4.18 -10.16
N GLN A 82 4.12 4.22 -9.48
CA GLN A 82 4.03 4.35 -8.02
C GLN A 82 4.11 3.01 -7.28
N LEU A 83 3.84 1.89 -7.95
CA LEU A 83 3.61 0.59 -7.31
C LEU A 83 4.79 0.08 -6.49
N VAL A 84 6.02 0.25 -7.00
CA VAL A 84 7.24 -0.13 -6.29
C VAL A 84 7.37 0.66 -4.98
N GLN A 85 7.06 1.96 -5.01
CA GLN A 85 7.09 2.79 -3.82
C GLN A 85 5.98 2.38 -2.83
N MET A 86 4.79 2.07 -3.33
CA MET A 86 3.66 1.61 -2.51
C MET A 86 4.00 0.33 -1.74
N GLU A 87 4.56 -0.68 -2.42
CA GLU A 87 5.02 -1.92 -1.78
C GLU A 87 6.01 -1.61 -0.65
N ARG A 88 7.01 -0.76 -0.93
CA ARG A 88 8.03 -0.37 0.05
C ARG A 88 7.48 0.42 1.24
N THR A 89 6.39 1.15 1.08
CA THR A 89 5.76 1.86 2.21
C THR A 89 4.73 1.03 2.96
N GLY A 90 4.47 -0.20 2.54
CA GLY A 90 3.67 -1.16 3.30
C GLY A 90 2.26 -1.40 2.77
N PHE A 91 1.95 -0.93 1.56
CA PHE A 91 0.75 -1.35 0.84
C PHE A 91 0.83 -2.84 0.50
N SER A 92 -0.32 -3.51 0.58
CA SER A 92 -0.48 -4.92 0.21
C SER A 92 -1.24 -5.07 -1.11
N SER A 93 -2.05 -4.08 -1.48
CA SER A 93 -2.74 -4.06 -2.76
C SER A 93 -2.86 -2.65 -3.34
N ALA A 94 -3.12 -2.55 -4.63
CA ALA A 94 -3.33 -1.30 -5.34
C ALA A 94 -4.39 -1.47 -6.43
N VAL A 95 -5.36 -0.57 -6.45
CA VAL A 95 -6.37 -0.45 -7.51
C VAL A 95 -5.84 0.59 -8.49
N LEU A 96 -5.52 0.15 -9.70
CA LEU A 96 -5.06 1.06 -10.75
C LEU A 96 -6.21 1.96 -11.20
N LYS A 97 -5.87 3.22 -11.52
CA LYS A 97 -6.82 4.15 -12.13
C LYS A 97 -7.41 3.56 -13.42
N GLU A 98 -8.65 3.91 -13.73
CA GLU A 98 -9.28 3.59 -15.00
C GLU A 98 -8.40 3.94 -16.21
N GLY A 99 -8.37 3.03 -17.19
CA GLY A 99 -7.57 3.18 -18.41
C GLY A 99 -6.09 2.82 -18.27
N VAL A 100 -5.63 2.43 -17.08
CA VAL A 100 -4.28 1.92 -16.85
C VAL A 100 -4.27 0.40 -16.95
N ASP A 101 -3.42 -0.16 -17.81
CA ASP A 101 -3.29 -1.60 -18.02
C ASP A 101 -2.36 -2.25 -16.98
N ALA A 102 -2.90 -3.15 -16.17
CA ALA A 102 -2.13 -3.89 -15.17
C ALA A 102 -1.03 -4.78 -15.77
N SER A 103 -1.10 -5.13 -17.06
CA SER A 103 -0.10 -5.97 -17.74
C SER A 103 1.31 -5.36 -17.74
N ASP A 104 1.41 -4.03 -17.62
CA ASP A 104 2.66 -3.29 -17.56
C ASP A 104 3.28 -3.22 -16.16
N ALA A 105 2.53 -3.59 -15.11
CA ALA A 105 2.96 -3.41 -13.74
C ALA A 105 4.19 -4.26 -13.37
N GLN A 106 4.24 -5.51 -13.86
CA GLN A 106 5.37 -6.41 -13.58
C GLN A 106 6.70 -5.80 -14.03
N ARG A 107 6.71 -5.07 -15.16
CA ARG A 107 7.92 -4.39 -15.66
C ARG A 107 8.48 -3.37 -14.67
N GLN A 108 7.64 -2.75 -13.83
CA GLN A 108 8.13 -1.81 -12.81
C GLN A 108 8.87 -2.51 -11.68
N PHE A 109 8.37 -3.67 -11.23
CA PHE A 109 9.04 -4.47 -10.21
C PHE A 109 10.35 -5.06 -10.74
N ASP A 110 10.36 -5.52 -11.99
CA ASP A 110 11.56 -6.08 -12.63
C ASP A 110 12.67 -5.04 -12.84
N ARG A 111 12.32 -3.75 -12.90
CA ARG A 111 13.27 -2.65 -13.07
C ARG A 111 14.23 -2.48 -11.89
N PHE A 112 13.80 -2.89 -10.69
CA PHE A 112 14.57 -2.72 -9.46
C PHE A 112 14.74 -4.06 -8.73
N ALA A 113 15.81 -4.79 -9.07
CA ALA A 113 16.07 -6.11 -8.49
C ALA A 113 16.33 -6.11 -6.97
N ALA A 114 16.81 -4.99 -6.40
CA ALA A 114 17.06 -4.84 -4.97
C ALA A 114 17.13 -3.37 -4.54
N PHE A 115 16.96 -3.14 -3.24
CA PHE A 115 17.07 -1.81 -2.63
C PHE A 115 18.09 -1.83 -1.49
N TYR A 116 18.89 -0.77 -1.40
CA TYR A 116 19.92 -0.64 -0.36
C TYR A 116 19.32 -0.50 1.05
N GLN A 117 18.26 0.30 1.19
CA GLN A 117 17.58 0.58 2.45
C GLN A 117 16.43 -0.41 2.68
N GLY A 118 16.21 -0.75 3.96
CA GLY A 118 15.00 -1.45 4.38
C GLY A 118 13.74 -0.64 4.08
N ASP A 119 12.60 -1.30 4.22
CA ASP A 119 11.29 -0.76 3.90
C ASP A 119 10.28 -1.03 5.03
N ALA A 120 8.99 -0.77 4.81
CA ALA A 120 7.94 -0.91 5.81
C ALA A 120 7.72 -2.36 6.27
N VAL A 121 8.14 -3.35 5.49
CA VAL A 121 7.96 -4.78 5.76
C VAL A 121 9.32 -5.45 6.03
N LYS A 122 10.28 -5.32 5.12
CA LYS A 122 11.67 -5.78 5.26
C LYS A 122 12.52 -4.64 5.81
N THR A 123 12.51 -4.50 7.13
CA THR A 123 13.15 -3.37 7.82
C THR A 123 14.68 -3.42 7.81
N ALA A 124 15.27 -4.62 7.67
CA ALA A 124 16.71 -4.79 7.60
C ALA A 124 17.26 -4.24 6.27
N PRO A 125 18.26 -3.35 6.30
CA PRO A 125 18.88 -2.85 5.09
C PRO A 125 19.77 -3.92 4.45
N HIS A 126 20.09 -3.75 3.17
CA HIS A 126 20.79 -4.76 2.37
C HIS A 126 22.18 -5.11 2.92
N PHE A 127 22.89 -4.14 3.50
CA PHE A 127 24.26 -4.34 3.99
C PHE A 127 24.34 -5.12 5.32
N VAL A 128 23.22 -5.37 6.00
CA VAL A 128 23.19 -6.18 7.24
C VAL A 128 23.07 -7.68 6.93
N ALA A 129 22.73 -8.07 5.69
CA ALA A 129 22.53 -9.47 5.30
C ALA A 129 23.82 -10.30 5.13
N GLY A 130 24.91 -9.93 5.81
CA GLY A 130 26.19 -10.64 5.81
C GLY A 130 26.67 -10.90 7.24
N ASN A 131 26.31 -12.07 7.79
CA ASN A 131 27.08 -12.87 8.75
C ASN A 131 26.51 -14.28 8.83
#